data_AF-A0A2V6N9J9-F1
#
_entry.id   AF-A0A2V6N9J9-F1
#
_cell.length_a   1.000
_cell.length_b   1.000
_cell.length_c   1.000
_cell.angle_alpha   90.00
_cell.angle_beta   90.00
_cell.angle_gamma   90.00
#
_symmetry.space_group_name_H-M   'P 1'
#
loop_
_entity.id
_entity.type
_entity.pdbx_description
1 polymer ?
#
loop_
_entity_poly.entity_id
_entity_poly.type
_entity_poly.pdbx_seq_one_letter_code
_entity_poly.pdbx_strand_id
1 'polypeptide(L)'
;MPIAKELSTDPALEAQVFWFKYRREIAILLILAIVAIFATAGYRFYRDRREATAATLFAAAKTPAAYEEVIKRYGDTAAAASAYLLLANEERKNSKYAEANATLVKILEKFPQHELASTARMAMAANLEAMGKQDEALATYQQIASANAGNFNAPMALIEQVHILQEKNRIDDARRICETIMTQYRDSYAAMEAGQLLRTFSKSAKLQAPPIVAPPKPGSSASATVPPTMKVLPTAQPAPNSPSLMPAKPSPAPSAQP
;
A
#
# COMPACT_ATOMS: atom_id res chain seq x y z
N MET A 1 -9.24 75.27 -3.21
CA MET A 1 -9.22 73.85 -3.60
C MET A 1 -10.67 73.40 -3.72
N PRO A 2 -11.18 73.04 -4.91
CA PRO A 2 -12.52 72.48 -4.99
C PRO A 2 -12.47 71.04 -4.49
N ILE A 3 -13.27 70.75 -3.46
CA ILE A 3 -13.49 69.40 -2.95
C ILE A 3 -14.20 68.64 -4.07
N ALA A 4 -13.51 67.67 -4.66
CA ALA A 4 -14.14 66.75 -5.59
C ALA A 4 -15.30 66.06 -4.84
N LYS A 5 -16.52 66.23 -5.33
CA LYS A 5 -17.68 65.48 -4.86
C LYS A 5 -17.38 64.01 -5.16
N GLU A 6 -17.01 63.26 -4.13
CA GLU A 6 -17.06 61.80 -4.14
C GLU A 6 -18.44 61.42 -4.69
N LEU A 7 -18.47 60.87 -5.90
CA LEU A 7 -19.68 60.38 -6.53
C LEU A 7 -20.08 59.17 -5.69
N SER A 8 -20.96 59.36 -4.71
CA SER A 8 -21.52 58.27 -3.92
C SER A 8 -22.31 57.39 -4.89
N THR A 9 -21.69 56.32 -5.36
CA THR A 9 -22.33 55.32 -6.19
C THR A 9 -23.42 54.70 -5.34
N ASP A 10 -24.68 55.04 -5.62
CA ASP A 10 -25.81 54.53 -4.85
C ASP A 10 -25.93 53.02 -5.10
N PRO A 11 -25.62 52.16 -4.12
CA PRO A 11 -25.63 50.71 -4.30
C PRO A 11 -27.04 50.21 -4.67
N ALA A 12 -28.10 50.93 -4.31
CA ALA A 12 -29.47 50.59 -4.69
C ALA A 12 -29.72 50.80 -6.19
N LEU A 13 -29.14 51.86 -6.76
CA LEU A 13 -29.25 52.16 -8.19
C LEU A 13 -28.44 51.16 -9.03
N GLU A 14 -27.23 50.82 -8.57
CA GLU A 14 -26.41 49.78 -9.22
C GLU A 14 -27.06 48.41 -9.20
N ALA A 15 -27.69 48.04 -8.06
CA ALA A 15 -28.44 46.79 -7.94
C ALA A 15 -29.65 46.74 -8.89
N GLN A 16 -30.36 47.85 -9.07
CA GLN A 16 -31.49 47.95 -10.01
C GLN A 16 -31.03 47.78 -11.46
N VAL A 17 -29.96 48.47 -11.87
CA VAL A 17 -29.40 48.37 -13.22
C VAL A 17 -28.85 46.96 -13.47
N PHE A 18 -28.16 46.37 -12.50
CA PHE A 18 -27.69 44.97 -12.55
C PHE A 18 -28.85 43.98 -12.73
N TRP A 19 -29.92 44.12 -11.94
CA TRP A 19 -31.07 43.24 -12.03
C TRP A 19 -31.76 43.32 -13.39
N PHE A 20 -32.00 44.53 -13.92
CA PHE A 20 -32.60 44.67 -15.25
C PHE A 20 -31.70 44.16 -16.38
N LYS A 21 -30.38 44.37 -16.26
CA LYS A 21 -29.40 43.94 -17.25
C LYS A 21 -29.22 42.42 -17.27
N TYR A 22 -29.21 41.77 -16.11
CA TYR A 22 -28.88 40.35 -15.98
C TYR A 22 -30.05 39.44 -15.60
N ARG A 23 -31.30 39.94 -15.50
CA ARG A 23 -32.48 39.12 -15.11
C ARG A 23 -32.66 37.88 -15.98
N ARG A 24 -32.34 37.95 -17.27
CA ARG A 24 -32.53 36.83 -18.21
C ARG A 24 -31.44 35.77 -17.99
N GLU A 25 -30.20 36.21 -17.80
CA GLU A 25 -29.04 35.38 -17.53
C GLU A 25 -29.17 34.69 -16.17
N ILE A 26 -29.61 35.43 -15.14
CA ILE A 26 -29.92 34.90 -13.80
C ILE A 26 -31.05 33.86 -13.90
N ALA A 27 -32.12 34.14 -14.65
CA ALA A 27 -33.21 33.18 -14.85
C ALA A 27 -32.73 31.89 -15.55
N ILE A 28 -31.88 32.00 -16.57
CA ILE A 28 -31.29 30.84 -17.25
C ILE A 28 -30.40 30.04 -16.29
N LEU A 29 -29.54 30.70 -15.52
CA LEU A 29 -28.69 30.04 -14.53
C LEU A 29 -29.51 29.35 -13.43
N LEU A 30 -30.60 29.98 -12.96
CA LEU A 30 -31.51 29.37 -12.00
C LEU A 30 -32.21 28.13 -12.56
N ILE A 31 -32.68 28.18 -13.82
CA ILE A 31 -33.28 27.01 -14.48
C ILE A 31 -32.25 25.88 -14.63
N LEU A 32 -31.03 26.19 -15.07
CA LEU A 32 -29.95 25.20 -15.17
C LEU A 32 -29.60 24.59 -13.81
N ALA A 33 -29.56 25.40 -12.75
CA ALA A 33 -29.34 24.92 -11.39
C ALA A 33 -30.48 23.99 -10.94
N ILE A 34 -31.73 24.34 -11.20
CA ILE A 34 -32.89 23.49 -10.88
C ILE A 34 -32.81 22.15 -11.64
N VAL A 35 -32.52 22.18 -12.94
CA VAL A 35 -32.36 20.95 -13.75
C VAL A 35 -31.21 20.09 -13.21
N ALA A 36 -30.07 20.69 -12.86
CA ALA A 36 -28.94 19.96 -12.26
C ALA A 36 -29.31 19.32 -10.91
N ILE A 37 -30.09 20.02 -10.07
CA ILE A 37 -30.60 19.49 -8.80
C ILE A 37 -31.54 18.29 -9.05
N PHE A 38 -32.52 18.42 -9.95
CA PHE A 38 -33.43 17.32 -10.26
C PHE A 38 -32.72 16.12 -10.89
N ALA A 39 -31.78 16.35 -11.81
CA ALA A 39 -30.96 15.30 -12.40
C ALA A 39 -30.13 14.58 -11.33
N THR A 40 -29.50 15.33 -10.42
CA THR A 40 -28.72 14.76 -9.32
C THR A 40 -29.60 13.99 -8.34
N ALA A 41 -30.75 14.53 -7.95
CA ALA A 41 -31.69 13.87 -7.05
C ALA A 41 -32.28 12.60 -7.67
N GLY A 42 -32.67 12.65 -8.94
CA GLY A 42 -33.15 11.48 -9.69
C GLY A 42 -32.06 10.41 -9.83
N TYR A 43 -30.83 10.81 -10.14
CA TYR A 43 -29.69 9.89 -10.23
C TYR A 43 -29.37 9.24 -8.87
N ARG A 44 -29.32 10.03 -7.78
CA ARG A 44 -29.12 9.50 -6.43
C ARG A 44 -30.23 8.54 -6.02
N PHE A 45 -31.49 8.92 -6.25
CA PHE A 45 -32.63 8.06 -5.94
C PHE A 45 -32.60 6.74 -6.73
N TYR A 46 -32.28 6.80 -8.02
CA TYR A 46 -32.09 5.60 -8.84
C TYR A 46 -30.95 4.74 -8.32
N ARG A 47 -29.80 5.34 -7.99
CA ARG A 47 -28.62 4.64 -7.48
C ARG A 47 -28.88 4.01 -6.11
N ASP A 48 -29.51 4.73 -5.19
CA ASP A 48 -29.82 4.24 -3.84
C ASP A 48 -30.79 3.06 -3.89
N ARG A 49 -31.83 3.12 -4.74
CA ARG A 49 -32.73 1.99 -4.98
C ARG A 49 -32.02 0.79 -5.60
N ARG A 50 -31.11 1.06 -6.54
CA ARG A 50 -30.33 0.02 -7.22
C ARG A 50 -29.38 -0.67 -6.25
N GLU A 51 -28.70 0.09 -5.38
CA GLU A 51 -27.86 -0.43 -4.30
C GLU A 51 -28.67 -1.30 -3.32
N ALA A 52 -29.84 -0.83 -2.88
CA ALA A 52 -30.69 -1.60 -1.97
C ALA A 52 -31.16 -2.93 -2.58
N THR A 53 -31.56 -2.92 -3.86
CA THR A 53 -31.99 -4.14 -4.56
C THR A 53 -30.81 -5.10 -4.82
N ALA A 54 -29.63 -4.56 -5.12
CA ALA A 54 -28.42 -5.35 -5.24
C ALA A 54 -28.05 -6.02 -3.91
N ALA A 55 -28.16 -5.28 -2.79
CA ALA A 55 -27.87 -5.79 -1.46
C ALA A 55 -28.84 -6.92 -1.04
N THR A 56 -30.14 -6.79 -1.33
CA THR A 56 -31.11 -7.85 -1.03
C THR A 56 -30.87 -9.10 -1.88
N LEU A 57 -30.58 -8.93 -3.17
CA LEU A 57 -30.23 -10.05 -4.05
C LEU A 57 -28.94 -10.75 -3.59
N PHE A 58 -27.92 -9.97 -3.22
CA PHE A 58 -26.67 -10.48 -2.69
C PHE A 58 -26.85 -11.22 -1.36
N ALA A 59 -27.68 -10.71 -0.45
CA ALA A 59 -27.95 -11.36 0.84
C ALA A 59 -28.60 -12.75 0.67
N ALA A 60 -29.37 -12.96 -0.41
CA ALA A 60 -29.93 -14.26 -0.77
C ALA A 60 -28.94 -15.17 -1.52
N ALA A 61 -27.83 -14.63 -2.06
CA ALA A 61 -26.89 -15.37 -2.86
C ALA A 61 -25.96 -16.25 -2.00
N LYS A 62 -25.95 -17.56 -2.29
CA LYS A 62 -25.13 -18.57 -1.58
C LYS A 62 -24.37 -19.50 -2.51
N THR A 63 -24.43 -19.26 -3.81
CA THR A 63 -23.84 -20.12 -4.84
C THR A 63 -23.11 -19.26 -5.88
N PRO A 64 -22.11 -19.82 -6.59
CA PRO A 64 -21.42 -19.12 -7.67
C PRO A 64 -22.38 -18.51 -8.70
N ALA A 65 -23.37 -19.26 -9.15
CA ALA A 65 -24.38 -18.78 -10.11
C ALA A 65 -25.21 -17.61 -9.55
N ALA A 66 -25.51 -17.59 -8.25
CA ALA A 66 -26.21 -16.47 -7.63
C ALA A 66 -25.32 -15.22 -7.53
N TYR A 67 -24.02 -15.38 -7.27
CA TYR A 67 -23.06 -14.27 -7.30
C TYR A 67 -22.89 -13.70 -8.71
N GLU A 68 -22.80 -14.56 -9.72
CA GLU A 68 -22.77 -14.16 -11.13
C GLU A 68 -24.01 -13.35 -11.51
N GLU A 69 -25.19 -13.73 -11.03
CA GLU A 69 -26.42 -12.99 -11.31
C GLU A 69 -26.43 -11.59 -10.68
N VAL A 70 -25.93 -11.47 -9.44
CA VAL A 70 -25.73 -10.15 -8.78
C VAL A 70 -24.77 -9.30 -9.61
N ILE A 71 -23.64 -9.86 -10.02
CA ILE A 71 -22.62 -9.18 -10.82
C ILE A 71 -23.21 -8.73 -12.18
N LYS A 72 -23.97 -9.60 -12.84
CA LYS A 72 -24.56 -9.32 -14.15
C LYS A 72 -25.56 -8.18 -14.10
N ARG A 73 -26.41 -8.12 -13.07
CA ARG A 73 -27.45 -7.10 -12.93
C ARG A 73 -26.96 -5.80 -12.28
N TYR A 74 -26.01 -5.91 -11.35
CA TYR A 74 -25.62 -4.84 -10.44
C TYR A 74 -24.10 -4.66 -10.32
N GLY A 75 -23.33 -4.99 -11.36
CA GLY A 75 -21.86 -5.08 -11.34
C GLY A 75 -21.08 -3.83 -10.93
N ASP A 76 -21.71 -2.67 -10.79
CA ASP A 76 -21.14 -1.39 -10.35
C ASP A 76 -21.59 -0.97 -8.93
N THR A 77 -22.31 -1.84 -8.22
CA THR A 77 -22.78 -1.62 -6.84
C THR A 77 -21.81 -2.20 -5.80
N ALA A 78 -21.87 -1.71 -4.56
CA ALA A 78 -21.05 -2.24 -3.47
C ALA A 78 -21.34 -3.73 -3.20
N ALA A 79 -22.61 -4.15 -3.35
CA ALA A 79 -23.01 -5.55 -3.24
C ALA A 79 -22.33 -6.44 -4.29
N ALA A 80 -22.13 -5.94 -5.51
CA ALA A 80 -21.41 -6.69 -6.54
C ALA A 80 -19.91 -6.81 -6.23
N ALA A 81 -19.28 -5.83 -5.59
CA ALA A 81 -17.88 -5.98 -5.14
C ALA A 81 -17.72 -7.18 -4.19
N SER A 82 -18.66 -7.36 -3.27
CA SER A 82 -18.72 -8.53 -2.38
C SER A 82 -19.01 -9.82 -3.16
N ALA A 83 -19.91 -9.78 -4.15
CA ALA A 83 -20.21 -10.93 -5.01
C ALA A 83 -18.99 -11.37 -5.83
N TYR A 84 -18.23 -10.43 -6.42
CA TYR A 84 -16.97 -10.73 -7.11
C TYR A 84 -15.99 -11.44 -6.17
N LEU A 85 -15.83 -10.96 -4.94
CA LEU A 85 -14.89 -11.56 -3.98
C LEU A 85 -15.31 -12.98 -3.59
N LEU A 86 -16.59 -13.21 -3.34
CA LEU A 86 -17.10 -14.53 -2.99
C LEU A 86 -17.05 -15.50 -4.18
N LEU A 87 -17.35 -15.05 -5.39
CA LEU A 87 -17.19 -15.85 -6.60
C LEU A 87 -15.72 -16.28 -6.78
N ALA A 88 -14.78 -15.34 -6.67
CA ALA A 88 -13.35 -15.64 -6.74
C ALA A 88 -12.89 -16.63 -5.67
N ASN A 89 -13.47 -16.56 -4.47
CA ASN A 89 -13.19 -17.53 -3.41
C ASN A 89 -13.71 -18.94 -3.75
N GLU A 90 -14.88 -19.06 -4.38
CA GLU A 90 -15.38 -20.35 -4.86
C GLU A 90 -14.54 -20.90 -6.02
N GLU A 91 -14.09 -20.05 -6.94
CA GLU A 91 -13.16 -20.42 -8.01
C GLU A 91 -11.84 -20.94 -7.40
N ARG A 92 -11.27 -20.21 -6.44
CA ARG A 92 -10.06 -20.60 -5.71
C ARG A 92 -10.21 -21.93 -4.97
N LYS A 93 -11.33 -22.18 -4.29
CA LYS A 93 -11.59 -23.47 -3.62
C LYS A 93 -11.57 -24.65 -4.60
N ASN A 94 -11.94 -24.40 -5.85
CA ASN A 94 -11.89 -25.38 -6.93
C ASN A 94 -10.53 -25.39 -7.67
N SER A 95 -9.49 -24.77 -7.10
CA SER A 95 -8.15 -24.62 -7.69
C SER A 95 -8.12 -23.87 -9.04
N LYS A 96 -9.19 -23.13 -9.36
CA LYS A 96 -9.30 -22.29 -10.57
C LYS A 96 -8.70 -20.92 -10.31
N TYR A 97 -7.39 -20.89 -10.04
CA TYR A 97 -6.72 -19.68 -9.57
C TYR A 97 -6.64 -18.58 -10.63
N ALA A 98 -6.55 -18.95 -11.91
CA ALA A 98 -6.50 -17.99 -13.01
C ALA A 98 -7.84 -17.27 -13.18
N GLU A 99 -8.94 -18.02 -13.13
CA GLU A 99 -10.31 -17.51 -13.15
C GLU A 99 -10.58 -16.65 -11.92
N ALA A 100 -10.22 -17.14 -10.72
CA ALA A 100 -10.30 -16.36 -9.49
C ALA A 100 -9.58 -15.02 -9.61
N ASN A 101 -8.36 -15.00 -10.15
CA ASN A 101 -7.62 -13.77 -10.35
C ASN A 101 -8.30 -12.85 -11.38
N ALA A 102 -8.84 -13.38 -12.47
CA ALA A 102 -9.60 -12.59 -13.45
C ALA A 102 -10.84 -11.94 -12.81
N THR A 103 -11.55 -12.66 -11.95
CA THR A 103 -12.69 -12.15 -11.17
C THR A 103 -12.25 -11.06 -10.18
N LEU A 104 -11.13 -11.25 -9.47
CA LEU A 104 -10.59 -10.26 -8.52
C LEU A 104 -10.11 -8.97 -9.21
N VAL A 105 -9.52 -9.07 -10.42
CA VAL A 105 -9.14 -7.90 -11.21
C VAL A 105 -10.34 -6.99 -11.50
N LYS A 106 -11.54 -7.56 -11.68
CA LYS A 106 -12.77 -6.76 -11.85
C LYS A 106 -13.09 -5.88 -10.65
N ILE A 107 -12.71 -6.31 -9.44
CA ILE A 107 -12.85 -5.47 -8.24
C ILE A 107 -11.93 -4.26 -8.35
N LEU A 108 -10.68 -4.46 -8.78
CA LEU A 108 -9.69 -3.39 -8.91
C LEU A 108 -10.05 -2.40 -10.03
N GLU A 109 -10.63 -2.89 -11.13
CA GLU A 109 -11.07 -2.07 -12.26
C GLU A 109 -12.32 -1.25 -11.93
N LYS A 110 -13.33 -1.87 -11.31
CA LYS A 110 -14.64 -1.24 -11.08
C LYS A 110 -14.73 -0.51 -9.75
N PHE A 111 -13.98 -0.95 -8.76
CA PHE A 111 -14.05 -0.48 -7.38
C PHE A 111 -12.67 -0.10 -6.82
N PRO A 112 -11.88 0.74 -7.51
CA PRO A 112 -10.48 1.02 -7.14
C PRO A 112 -10.31 1.67 -5.76
N GLN A 113 -11.33 2.39 -5.28
CA GLN A 113 -11.34 3.06 -3.96
C GLN A 113 -12.15 2.30 -2.90
N HIS A 114 -12.67 1.11 -3.23
CA HIS A 114 -13.48 0.33 -2.29
C HIS A 114 -12.57 -0.43 -1.32
N GLU A 115 -13.02 -0.61 -0.07
CA GLU A 115 -12.27 -1.30 0.99
C GLU A 115 -11.81 -2.71 0.56
N LEU A 116 -12.62 -3.40 -0.25
CA LEU A 116 -12.31 -4.72 -0.80
C LEU A 116 -11.20 -4.73 -1.86
N ALA A 117 -10.79 -3.59 -2.41
CA ALA A 117 -9.71 -3.55 -3.39
C ALA A 117 -8.38 -4.06 -2.80
N SER A 118 -8.11 -3.73 -1.55
CA SER A 118 -6.95 -4.27 -0.84
C SER A 118 -7.08 -5.78 -0.61
N THR A 119 -8.27 -6.24 -0.19
CA THR A 119 -8.57 -7.65 0.02
C THR A 119 -8.46 -8.47 -1.27
N ALA A 120 -8.88 -7.90 -2.39
CA ALA A 120 -8.74 -8.54 -3.70
C ALA A 120 -7.27 -8.73 -4.09
N ARG A 121 -6.41 -7.72 -3.86
CA ARG A 121 -4.96 -7.86 -4.07
C ARG A 121 -4.34 -8.92 -3.18
N MET A 122 -4.73 -9.00 -1.90
CA MET A 122 -4.29 -10.07 -0.99
C MET A 122 -4.69 -11.45 -1.51
N ALA A 123 -5.94 -11.62 -1.93
CA ALA A 123 -6.41 -12.90 -2.48
C ALA A 123 -5.68 -13.28 -3.77
N MET A 124 -5.32 -12.31 -4.63
CA MET A 124 -4.51 -12.55 -5.82
C MET A 124 -3.09 -13.02 -5.46
N ALA A 125 -2.47 -12.43 -4.45
CA ALA A 125 -1.15 -12.85 -3.95
C ALA A 125 -1.19 -14.29 -3.40
N ALA A 126 -2.19 -14.61 -2.57
CA ALA A 126 -2.39 -15.95 -2.05
C ALA A 126 -2.64 -16.99 -3.16
N ASN A 127 -3.36 -16.61 -4.21
CA ASN A 127 -3.54 -17.45 -5.39
C ASN A 127 -2.21 -17.72 -6.11
N LEU A 128 -1.34 -16.71 -6.23
CA LEU A 128 -0.01 -16.88 -6.81
C LEU A 128 0.86 -17.84 -5.98
N GLU A 129 0.79 -17.77 -4.66
CA GLU A 129 1.47 -18.73 -3.77
C GLU A 129 0.96 -20.16 -3.98
N ALA A 130 -0.36 -20.33 -4.05
CA ALA A 130 -0.97 -21.64 -4.31
C ALA A 130 -0.58 -22.21 -5.69
N MET A 131 -0.25 -21.33 -6.65
CA MET A 131 0.30 -21.70 -7.95
C MET A 131 1.83 -21.95 -7.95
N GLY A 132 2.50 -21.84 -6.80
CA GLY A 132 3.96 -21.95 -6.68
C GLY A 132 4.74 -20.75 -7.22
N LYS A 133 4.06 -19.66 -7.60
CA LYS A 133 4.65 -18.44 -8.16
C LYS A 133 5.10 -17.49 -7.04
N GLN A 134 6.01 -17.97 -6.20
CA GLN A 134 6.42 -17.27 -4.98
C GLN A 134 7.06 -15.90 -5.23
N ASP A 135 7.79 -15.70 -6.32
CA ASP A 135 8.37 -14.40 -6.67
C ASP A 135 7.28 -13.37 -7.04
N GLU A 136 6.27 -13.78 -7.83
CA GLU A 136 5.13 -12.93 -8.19
C GLU A 136 4.27 -12.61 -6.96
N ALA A 137 4.05 -13.60 -6.09
CA ALA A 137 3.35 -13.40 -4.82
C ALA A 137 4.07 -12.40 -3.92
N LEU A 138 5.39 -12.56 -3.75
CA LEU A 138 6.21 -11.66 -2.94
C LEU A 138 6.14 -10.21 -3.45
N ALA A 139 6.25 -10.01 -4.76
CA ALA A 139 6.11 -8.68 -5.38
C ALA A 139 4.72 -8.07 -5.12
N THR A 140 3.67 -8.89 -5.17
CA THR A 140 2.29 -8.44 -4.91
C THR A 140 2.11 -8.05 -3.45
N TYR A 141 2.63 -8.83 -2.49
CA TYR A 141 2.59 -8.46 -1.07
C TYR A 141 3.38 -7.21 -0.75
N GLN A 142 4.54 -7.00 -1.39
CA GLN A 142 5.31 -5.76 -1.27
C GLN A 142 4.50 -4.55 -1.72
N GLN A 143 3.78 -4.66 -2.84
CA GLN A 143 2.89 -3.59 -3.30
C GLN A 143 1.80 -3.27 -2.27
N ILE A 144 1.18 -4.30 -1.68
CA ILE A 144 0.14 -4.13 -0.65
C ILE A 144 0.71 -3.44 0.60
N ALA A 145 1.89 -3.86 1.06
CA ALA A 145 2.55 -3.27 2.21
C ALA A 145 3.03 -1.84 1.97
N SER A 146 3.44 -1.51 0.74
CA SER A 146 3.86 -0.15 0.36
C SER A 146 2.68 0.83 0.21
N ALA A 147 1.47 0.31 -0.01
CA ALA A 147 0.27 1.11 -0.23
C ALA A 147 -0.31 1.61 1.11
N ASN A 148 0.22 2.74 1.61
CA ASN A 148 -0.20 3.53 2.78
C ASN A 148 -0.37 2.77 4.12
N ALA A 149 0.16 3.36 5.20
CA ALA A 149 0.09 2.81 6.56
C ALA A 149 -1.34 2.58 7.11
N GLY A 150 -2.38 3.13 6.45
CA GLY A 150 -3.79 2.91 6.81
C GLY A 150 -4.44 1.68 6.16
N ASN A 151 -3.73 0.94 5.30
CA ASN A 151 -4.27 -0.27 4.69
C ASN A 151 -4.29 -1.42 5.71
N PHE A 152 -5.48 -1.87 6.09
CA PHE A 152 -5.70 -2.94 7.07
C PHE A 152 -4.95 -4.25 6.72
N ASN A 153 -4.71 -4.52 5.43
CA ASN A 153 -4.02 -5.74 5.00
C ASN A 153 -2.49 -5.63 4.97
N ALA A 154 -1.92 -4.43 5.10
CA ALA A 154 -0.47 -4.22 5.07
C ALA A 154 0.30 -5.08 6.11
N PRO A 155 -0.10 -5.13 7.41
CA PRO A 155 0.60 -5.98 8.38
C PRO A 155 0.54 -7.48 8.02
N MET A 156 -0.58 -7.95 7.47
CA MET A 156 -0.71 -9.35 7.03
C MET A 156 0.15 -9.64 5.81
N ALA A 157 0.19 -8.72 4.82
CA ALA A 157 1.07 -8.86 3.66
C ALA A 157 2.56 -8.90 4.05
N LEU A 158 2.97 -8.21 5.11
CA LEU A 158 4.34 -8.28 5.63
C LEU A 158 4.64 -9.65 6.25
N ILE A 159 3.67 -10.27 6.95
CA ILE A 159 3.83 -11.63 7.46
C ILE A 159 4.02 -12.64 6.33
N GLU A 160 3.19 -12.58 5.28
CA GLU A 160 3.35 -13.50 4.14
C GLU A 160 4.68 -13.31 3.42
N GLN A 161 5.19 -12.08 3.32
CA GLN A 161 6.55 -11.85 2.82
C GLN A 161 7.61 -12.54 3.69
N VAL A 162 7.46 -12.53 5.02
CA VAL A 162 8.37 -13.23 5.94
C VAL A 162 8.36 -14.72 5.68
N HIS A 163 7.18 -15.34 5.53
CA HIS A 163 7.05 -16.76 5.24
C HIS A 163 7.72 -17.14 3.91
N ILE A 164 7.44 -16.40 2.83
CA ILE A 164 8.09 -16.63 1.53
C ILE A 164 9.62 -16.47 1.63
N LEU A 165 10.11 -15.49 2.37
CA LEU A 165 11.56 -15.28 2.55
C LEU A 165 12.21 -16.40 3.38
N GLN A 166 11.50 -16.96 4.37
CA GLN A 166 11.97 -18.12 5.12
C GLN A 166 12.13 -19.34 4.23
N GLU A 167 11.13 -19.63 3.39
CA GLU A 167 11.19 -20.74 2.44
C GLU A 167 12.33 -20.58 1.44
N LYS A 168 12.67 -19.34 1.08
CA LYS A 168 13.83 -18.99 0.25
C LYS A 168 15.16 -18.92 1.03
N ASN A 169 15.18 -19.28 2.30
CA ASN A 169 16.34 -19.20 3.20
C ASN A 169 16.95 -17.78 3.32
N ARG A 170 16.17 -16.73 3.06
CA ARG A 170 16.55 -15.31 3.18
C ARG A 170 16.21 -14.78 4.58
N ILE A 171 16.80 -15.39 5.61
CA ILE A 171 16.45 -15.16 7.01
C ILE A 171 16.76 -13.73 7.47
N ASP A 172 17.81 -13.09 6.94
CA ASP A 172 18.14 -11.71 7.30
C ASP A 172 17.10 -10.70 6.79
N ASP A 173 16.56 -10.93 5.58
CA ASP A 173 15.49 -10.09 5.04
C ASP A 173 14.18 -10.30 5.79
N ALA A 174 13.84 -11.56 6.10
CA ALA A 174 12.70 -11.93 6.95
C ALA A 174 12.76 -11.22 8.31
N ARG A 175 13.94 -11.17 8.95
CA ARG A 175 14.15 -10.47 10.22
C ARG A 175 13.84 -8.98 10.13
N ARG A 176 14.34 -8.30 9.08
CA ARG A 176 14.09 -6.85 8.88
C ARG A 176 12.60 -6.55 8.71
N ILE A 177 11.87 -7.42 8.01
CA ILE A 177 10.42 -7.26 7.88
C ILE A 177 9.73 -7.46 9.23
N CYS A 178 10.09 -8.48 10.02
CA CYS A 178 9.54 -8.63 11.37
C CYS A 178 9.79 -7.39 12.26
N GLU A 179 10.99 -6.81 12.22
CA GLU A 179 11.32 -5.57 12.93
C GLU A 179 10.46 -4.40 12.46
N THR A 180 10.18 -4.31 11.15
CA THR A 180 9.27 -3.30 10.58
C THR A 180 7.85 -3.48 11.12
N ILE A 181 7.34 -4.73 11.16
CA ILE A 181 6.02 -5.02 11.72
C ILE A 181 5.95 -4.60 13.20
N MET A 182 6.96 -4.97 13.98
CA MET A 182 7.00 -4.65 15.42
C MET A 182 7.19 -3.15 15.70
N THR A 183 7.64 -2.35 14.74
CA THR A 183 7.82 -0.90 14.93
C THR A 183 6.64 -0.09 14.43
N GLN A 184 6.08 -0.44 13.25
CA GLN A 184 5.01 0.29 12.59
C GLN A 184 3.60 -0.22 12.93
N TYR A 185 3.46 -1.50 13.27
CA TYR A 185 2.17 -2.16 13.54
C TYR A 185 2.14 -2.80 14.94
N ARG A 186 2.66 -2.09 15.96
CA ARG A 186 2.90 -2.57 17.33
C ARG A 186 1.71 -3.30 17.98
N ASP A 187 0.50 -2.79 17.79
CA ASP A 187 -0.72 -3.29 18.43
C ASP A 187 -1.51 -4.27 17.54
N SER A 188 -0.89 -4.76 16.46
CA SER A 188 -1.51 -5.72 15.54
C SER A 188 -1.19 -7.17 15.90
N TYR A 189 -2.07 -8.09 15.49
CA TYR A 189 -1.79 -9.53 15.56
C TYR A 189 -0.46 -9.89 14.85
N ALA A 190 -0.17 -9.24 13.72
CA ALA A 190 1.08 -9.43 12.99
C ALA A 190 2.32 -9.10 13.84
N ALA A 191 2.28 -8.12 14.73
CA ALA A 191 3.41 -7.84 15.62
C ALA A 191 3.66 -8.98 16.63
N MET A 192 2.60 -9.63 17.11
CA MET A 192 2.75 -10.82 17.96
C MET A 192 3.40 -11.97 17.18
N GLU A 193 2.94 -12.24 15.97
CA GLU A 193 3.46 -13.28 15.09
C GLU A 193 4.91 -13.01 14.69
N ALA A 194 5.23 -11.78 14.27
CA ALA A 194 6.59 -11.33 13.98
C ALA A 194 7.54 -11.57 15.17
N GLY A 195 7.09 -11.28 16.40
CA GLY A 195 7.85 -11.56 17.61
C GLY A 195 8.11 -13.05 17.84
N GLN A 196 7.18 -13.93 17.47
CA GLN A 196 7.39 -15.38 17.52
C GLN A 196 8.40 -15.83 16.46
N LEU A 197 8.25 -15.34 15.22
CA LEU A 197 9.15 -15.66 14.10
C LEU A 197 10.60 -15.26 14.43
N LEU A 198 10.84 -14.08 14.99
CA LEU A 198 12.18 -13.66 15.44
C LEU A 198 12.81 -14.59 16.49
N ARG A 199 12.00 -15.16 17.41
CA ARG A 199 12.49 -16.16 18.36
C ARG A 199 12.87 -17.47 17.66
N THR A 200 12.17 -17.86 16.60
CA THR A 200 12.54 -19.05 15.82
C THR A 200 13.84 -18.82 15.03
N PHE A 201 14.04 -17.61 14.48
CA PHE A 201 15.26 -17.24 13.75
C PHE A 201 16.49 -17.20 14.67
N SER A 202 16.34 -16.70 15.89
CA SER A 202 17.45 -16.69 16.87
C SER A 202 17.81 -18.08 17.37
N LYS A 203 16.82 -18.97 17.58
CA LYS A 203 17.08 -20.37 17.96
C LYS A 203 17.80 -21.14 16.86
N SER A 204 17.34 -21.02 15.62
CA SER A 204 18.00 -21.66 14.47
C SER A 204 19.43 -21.14 14.26
N ALA A 205 19.66 -19.83 14.39
CA ALA A 205 21.01 -19.25 14.33
C ALA A 205 21.94 -19.79 15.43
N LYS A 206 21.44 -19.99 16.66
CA LYS A 206 22.23 -20.54 17.78
C LYS A 206 22.59 -22.02 17.58
N LEU A 207 21.73 -22.78 16.90
CA LEU A 207 21.98 -24.19 16.56
C LEU A 207 22.95 -24.37 15.39
N GLN A 208 23.00 -23.40 14.47
CA GLN A 208 23.90 -23.38 13.32
C GLN A 208 25.28 -22.79 13.65
N ALA A 209 25.45 -22.14 14.80
CA ALA A 209 26.77 -21.75 15.29
C ALA A 209 27.57 -23.03 15.60
N PRO A 210 28.73 -23.28 14.94
CA PRO A 210 29.58 -24.41 15.29
C PRO A 210 29.91 -24.36 16.79
N PRO A 211 30.04 -25.51 17.48
CA PRO A 211 30.43 -25.52 18.86
C PRO A 211 31.73 -24.71 18.97
N ILE A 212 31.65 -23.60 19.71
CA ILE A 212 32.80 -22.76 20.02
C ILE A 212 33.88 -23.73 20.49
N VAL A 213 34.95 -23.86 19.68
CA VAL A 213 36.18 -24.50 20.11
C VAL A 213 36.52 -23.80 21.42
N ALA A 214 36.49 -24.57 22.51
CA ALA A 214 36.64 -24.06 23.85
C ALA A 214 37.81 -23.06 23.91
N PRO A 215 37.66 -21.89 24.54
CA PRO A 215 38.80 -21.02 24.75
C PRO A 215 39.89 -21.81 25.47
N PRO A 216 41.16 -21.78 25.02
CA PRO A 216 42.24 -22.41 25.77
C PRO A 216 42.30 -21.75 27.15
N LYS A 217 42.19 -22.59 28.20
CA LYS A 217 42.31 -22.16 29.60
C LYS A 217 43.61 -21.36 29.77
N PRO A 218 43.59 -20.16 30.39
CA PRO A 218 44.81 -19.49 30.80
C PRO A 218 45.34 -20.18 32.06
N GLY A 219 46.35 -21.03 31.88
CA GLY A 219 47.16 -21.59 32.95
C GLY A 219 48.57 -21.00 32.92
N SER A 220 48.86 -20.19 33.95
CA SER A 220 50.17 -19.85 34.55
C SER A 220 51.28 -20.90 34.31
N SER A 221 52.60 -20.63 34.21
CA SER A 221 53.45 -19.53 34.65
C SER A 221 54.89 -19.72 34.10
N ALA A 222 55.69 -18.66 34.23
CA ALA A 222 57.14 -18.64 34.50
C ALA A 222 58.18 -18.58 33.34
N SER A 223 58.70 -17.35 33.21
CA SER A 223 60.04 -16.87 32.81
C SER A 223 61.20 -17.86 32.61
N ALA A 224 62.00 -17.60 31.57
CA ALA A 224 63.47 -17.57 31.63
C ALA A 224 64.10 -16.66 30.53
N THR A 225 64.45 -15.44 30.93
CA THR A 225 65.77 -14.75 30.83
C THR A 225 66.65 -14.75 29.53
N VAL A 226 66.79 -13.53 28.96
CA VAL A 226 67.95 -12.80 28.31
C VAL A 226 68.54 -13.16 26.91
N PRO A 227 69.19 -12.19 26.17
CA PRO A 227 68.83 -10.79 25.84
C PRO A 227 69.22 -10.42 24.35
N PRO A 228 69.59 -9.17 23.95
CA PRO A 228 68.88 -8.48 22.87
C PRO A 228 69.73 -8.24 21.59
N THR A 229 69.10 -7.87 20.47
CA THR A 229 69.77 -7.06 19.45
C THR A 229 68.90 -5.88 19.10
N MET A 230 69.32 -4.71 19.60
CA MET A 230 68.80 -3.41 19.20
C MET A 230 69.02 -3.19 17.70
N LYS A 231 67.99 -2.73 17.01
CA LYS A 231 68.13 -1.72 15.96
C LYS A 231 66.99 -0.71 16.07
N VAL A 232 67.28 0.31 16.88
CA VAL A 232 66.99 1.74 16.73
C VAL A 232 66.04 2.12 15.56
N LEU A 233 64.85 2.60 15.98
CA LEU A 233 63.92 3.52 15.30
C LEU A 233 64.65 4.86 15.01
N PRO A 234 64.17 5.76 14.12
CA PRO A 234 63.13 6.68 14.56
C PRO A 234 62.13 7.16 13.46
N THR A 235 60.84 7.22 13.85
CA THR A 235 59.86 8.32 13.61
C THR A 235 59.45 8.70 12.17
N ALA A 236 58.22 9.11 11.82
CA ALA A 236 57.02 9.51 12.56
C ALA A 236 55.78 9.44 11.65
N GLN A 237 54.60 9.40 12.30
CA GLN A 237 53.20 9.54 11.83
C GLN A 237 52.91 10.88 11.09
N PRO A 238 51.66 11.24 10.67
CA PRO A 238 50.35 10.56 10.70
C PRO A 238 49.57 10.60 9.35
N ALA A 239 48.43 9.89 9.27
CA ALA A 239 47.38 10.16 8.28
C ALA A 239 46.80 11.58 8.44
N PRO A 240 46.22 12.18 7.38
CA PRO A 240 44.75 12.26 7.42
C PRO A 240 44.05 12.32 6.03
N ASN A 241 42.74 12.02 6.07
CA ASN A 241 41.66 12.55 5.23
C ASN A 241 41.38 11.92 3.86
N SER A 242 40.22 11.27 3.81
CA SER A 242 39.31 11.27 2.66
C SER A 242 38.96 12.70 2.21
N PRO A 243 38.63 12.88 0.93
CA PRO A 243 37.42 13.63 0.62
C PRO A 243 36.47 12.83 -0.27
N SER A 244 35.23 12.79 0.19
CA SER A 244 34.04 12.46 -0.58
C SER A 244 33.78 13.49 -1.70
N LEU A 245 32.91 13.09 -2.64
CA LEU A 245 32.05 13.90 -3.51
C LEU A 245 32.65 14.34 -4.87
N MET A 246 32.20 13.66 -5.93
CA MET A 246 31.97 14.30 -7.23
C MET A 246 30.48 14.17 -7.62
N PRO A 247 29.91 15.17 -8.30
CA PRO A 247 28.47 15.35 -8.44
C PRO A 247 27.91 14.74 -9.73
N ALA A 248 26.61 14.45 -9.69
CA ALA A 248 25.76 14.06 -10.80
C ALA A 248 25.84 15.07 -11.98
N LYS A 249 25.83 14.53 -13.21
CA LYS A 249 25.64 15.28 -14.45
C LYS A 249 24.19 15.06 -14.94
N PRO A 250 23.40 16.12 -15.20
CA PRO A 250 22.04 16.00 -15.70
C PRO A 250 22.00 15.81 -17.22
N SER A 251 21.14 14.91 -17.68
CA SER A 251 20.80 14.71 -19.10
C SER A 251 19.77 15.76 -19.58
N PRO A 252 19.88 16.29 -20.80
CA PRO A 252 18.94 17.29 -21.31
C PRO A 252 17.70 16.69 -21.99
N ALA A 253 16.59 17.42 -21.85
CA ALA A 253 15.25 17.17 -22.37
C ALA A 253 15.14 17.39 -23.90
N PRO A 254 14.05 16.93 -24.55
CA PRO A 254 13.96 16.79 -26.00
C PRO A 254 13.51 18.06 -26.72
N SER A 255 14.09 18.32 -27.89
CA SER A 255 13.71 19.39 -28.80
C SER A 255 12.51 19.00 -29.67
N ALA A 256 11.58 19.95 -29.82
CA ALA A 256 10.42 19.86 -30.68
C ALA A 256 10.71 20.38 -32.10
N GLN A 257 10.00 19.77 -33.05
CA GLN A 257 9.44 20.35 -34.29
C GLN A 257 10.37 20.62 -35.50
N PRO A 258 9.84 20.68 -36.73
CA PRO A 258 8.47 21.03 -37.18
C PRO A 258 7.53 19.84 -37.50
#